data_AF-A0A8H5MVK4-F1
#
_entry.id   AF-A0A8H5MVK4-F1
#
_cell.length_a   1.000
_cell.length_b   1.000
_cell.length_c   1.000
_cell.angle_alpha   90.00
_cell.angle_beta   90.00
_cell.angle_gamma   90.00
#
_symmetry.space_group_name_H-M   'P 1'
#
loop_
_entity.id
_entity.type
_entity.pdbx_description
1 polymer ?
#
loop_
_entity_poly.entity_id
_entity_poly.type
_entity_poly.pdbx_seq_one_letter_code
_entity_poly.pdbx_strand_id
1 'polypeptide(L)'
;MTDDQSENVKIAPDKQVSVRRHVEGIQRIKSRSTAHVASRPRPDPDFKTQSILLTDDDVYYHPNDLEFVFQTWKKFGRYRLTGALARCYDKDAKGQYTYNFCPGDKREEYSMILTNLCFSHISFMDYYWSDDSTMEKVREYVDQHFNCEDIALNYVQGLLTGQGPLLVTGWEEFVNLNPPSGISTKPGHLEARSKCLNDFAKIFKSMTLVHETGYIKRGVNQ
;
A
#
# COMPACT_ATOMS: atom_id res chain seq x y z
N MET A 1 62.72 -5.17 19.59
CA MET A 1 62.36 -3.75 19.83
C MET A 1 62.23 -3.12 18.46
N THR A 2 61.06 -2.78 17.95
CA THR A 2 59.78 -2.40 18.59
C THR A 2 58.62 -2.65 17.61
N ASP A 3 57.42 -2.77 18.17
CA ASP A 3 56.12 -3.07 17.56
C ASP A 3 55.72 -2.17 16.37
N ASP A 4 55.06 -2.79 15.38
CA ASP A 4 54.26 -2.14 14.33
C ASP A 4 52.78 -2.28 14.72
N GLN A 5 52.12 -1.15 15.00
CA GLN A 5 50.68 -1.12 15.30
C GLN A 5 49.86 -0.76 14.06
N SER A 6 48.85 -1.59 13.87
CA SER A 6 47.69 -1.53 12.96
C SER A 6 47.10 -0.14 12.67
N GLU A 7 46.53 0.02 11.47
CA GLU A 7 45.06 0.13 11.31
C GLU A 7 44.63 0.05 9.84
N ASN A 8 43.80 -0.96 9.53
CA ASN A 8 43.11 -1.10 8.25
C ASN A 8 41.87 -0.18 8.24
N VAL A 9 41.89 0.88 7.44
CA VAL A 9 40.73 1.77 7.22
C VAL A 9 39.71 1.05 6.33
N LYS A 10 38.55 0.70 6.90
CA LYS A 10 37.37 0.20 6.18
C LYS A 10 36.74 1.33 5.36
N ILE A 11 36.57 1.10 4.07
CA ILE A 11 35.80 1.96 3.16
C ILE A 11 34.31 1.62 3.34
N ALA A 12 33.51 2.60 3.77
CA ALA A 12 32.05 2.48 3.83
C ALA A 12 31.42 2.86 2.47
N PRO A 13 30.52 2.04 1.90
CA PRO A 13 29.64 2.47 0.82
C PRO A 13 28.29 2.85 1.42
N ASP A 14 27.98 4.14 1.48
CA ASP A 14 26.61 4.62 1.25
C ASP A 14 26.56 6.15 1.22
N LYS A 15 26.42 6.71 0.02
CA LYS A 15 25.84 8.03 -0.17
C LYS A 15 24.54 7.85 -0.92
N GLN A 16 23.49 7.48 -0.19
CA GLN A 16 22.13 7.55 -0.68
C GLN A 16 21.74 9.04 -0.75
N VAL A 17 21.60 9.56 -1.97
CA VAL A 17 21.21 10.95 -2.23
C VAL A 17 19.82 11.20 -1.65
N SER A 18 19.74 12.02 -0.59
CA SER A 18 18.45 12.43 -0.04
C SER A 18 17.85 13.52 -0.92
N VAL A 19 16.84 13.18 -1.72
CA VAL A 19 16.00 14.18 -2.39
C VAL A 19 15.07 14.79 -1.33
N ARG A 20 15.53 15.86 -0.67
CA ARG A 20 14.67 16.72 0.16
C ARG A 20 14.05 17.79 -0.73
N ARG A 21 12.90 17.49 -1.32
CA ARG A 21 11.89 18.53 -1.61
C ARG A 21 10.72 18.28 -0.67
N HIS A 22 10.56 19.17 0.30
CA HIS A 22 9.35 19.25 1.11
C HIS A 22 8.19 19.55 0.17
N VAL A 23 7.34 18.54 -0.07
CA VAL A 23 5.94 18.82 -0.40
C VAL A 23 5.27 19.03 0.96
N GLU A 24 4.85 20.26 1.25
CA GLU A 24 4.22 20.58 2.53
C GLU A 24 2.99 19.68 2.75
N GLY A 25 2.98 18.90 3.83
CA GLY A 25 1.83 18.09 4.23
C GLY A 25 1.86 16.61 3.86
N ILE A 26 2.99 16.07 3.37
CA ILE A 26 3.15 14.63 3.11
C ILE A 26 4.16 14.03 4.10
N GLN A 27 3.70 13.16 4.98
CA GLN A 27 4.56 12.32 5.83
C GLN A 27 4.60 10.89 5.29
N ARG A 28 5.82 10.38 5.10
CA ARG A 28 6.09 9.01 4.62
C ARG A 28 6.28 8.10 5.82
N ILE A 29 5.52 7.01 5.90
CA ILE A 29 5.85 5.95 6.86
C ILE A 29 7.04 5.18 6.31
N LYS A 30 8.23 5.37 6.90
CA LYS A 30 9.32 4.42 6.74
C LYS A 30 9.04 3.27 7.70
N SER A 31 9.00 2.03 7.20
CA SER A 31 8.98 0.87 8.09
C SER A 31 10.17 0.97 9.04
N ARG A 32 9.91 1.03 10.36
CA ARG A 32 10.96 0.70 11.33
C ARG A 32 11.30 -0.77 11.10
N SER A 33 12.57 -1.15 11.27
CA SER A 33 13.06 -2.52 11.06
C SER A 33 12.37 -3.51 12.02
N THR A 34 11.15 -3.92 11.67
CA THR A 34 10.38 -4.93 12.39
C THR A 34 10.04 -6.02 11.40
N ALA A 35 10.28 -7.27 11.78
CA ALA A 35 9.98 -8.46 10.99
C ALA A 35 8.47 -8.74 10.85
N HIS A 36 7.61 -7.71 10.90
CA HIS A 36 6.16 -7.81 10.96
C HIS A 36 5.54 -6.90 9.90
N VAL A 37 4.72 -7.46 9.01
CA VAL A 37 4.09 -6.70 7.91
C VAL A 37 2.93 -5.84 8.43
N ALA A 38 2.25 -6.28 9.49
CA ALA A 38 1.16 -5.52 10.09
C ALA A 38 1.63 -4.20 10.73
N SER A 39 2.94 -4.06 11.03
CA SER A 39 3.51 -2.86 11.68
C SER A 39 3.55 -1.63 10.75
N ARG A 40 3.60 -1.83 9.43
CA ARG A 40 3.74 -0.76 8.44
C ARG A 40 2.65 0.32 8.51
N PRO A 41 1.36 0.01 8.66
CA PRO A 41 0.33 1.04 8.76
C PRO A 41 0.22 1.68 10.16
N ARG A 42 1.20 1.58 11.05
CA ARG A 42 1.09 2.18 12.40
C ARG A 42 1.17 3.71 12.36
N PRO A 43 0.17 4.43 12.91
CA PRO A 43 0.26 5.87 13.06
C PRO A 43 1.46 6.23 13.95
N ASP A 44 2.30 7.15 13.47
CA ASP A 44 3.33 7.79 14.27
C ASP A 44 2.68 9.00 14.99
N PRO A 45 2.81 9.15 16.32
CA PRO A 45 2.25 10.30 17.05
C PRO A 45 2.83 11.66 16.60
N ASP A 46 3.98 11.66 15.93
CA ASP A 46 4.56 12.85 15.33
C ASP A 46 3.88 13.23 14.01
N PHE A 47 2.96 12.39 13.50
CA PHE A 47 2.21 12.74 12.32
C PHE A 47 1.23 13.89 12.59
N LYS A 48 1.35 14.95 11.77
CA LYS A 48 0.53 16.17 11.86
C LYS A 48 -0.42 16.31 10.68
N THR A 49 -0.41 15.33 9.77
CA THR A 49 -1.16 15.36 8.52
C THR A 49 -2.22 14.28 8.50
N GLN A 50 -3.37 14.60 7.91
CA GLN A 50 -4.41 13.61 7.66
C GLN A 50 -4.08 12.70 6.47
N SER A 51 -3.25 13.19 5.55
CA SER A 51 -2.77 12.43 4.39
C SER A 51 -1.51 11.67 4.74
N ILE A 52 -1.48 10.40 4.35
CA ILE A 52 -0.36 9.51 4.56
C ILE A 52 -0.02 8.87 3.21
N LEU A 53 1.24 9.02 2.79
CA LEU A 53 1.75 8.30 1.63
C LEU A 53 2.32 6.95 2.09
N LEU A 54 1.62 5.88 1.73
CA LEU A 54 2.07 4.50 1.90
C LEU A 54 2.83 4.09 0.64
N THR A 55 4.09 3.70 0.80
CA THR A 55 4.95 3.35 -0.32
C THR A 55 6.01 2.34 0.12
N ASP A 56 6.27 1.35 -0.72
CA ASP A 56 7.41 0.45 -0.54
C ASP A 56 8.72 1.17 -0.93
N ASP A 57 9.87 0.53 -0.73
CA ASP A 57 11.19 1.10 -1.01
C ASP A 57 11.62 0.97 -2.49
N ASP A 58 10.88 0.20 -3.27
CA ASP A 58 11.13 -0.13 -4.68
C ASP A 58 10.09 0.44 -5.66
N VAL A 59 9.08 1.18 -5.17
CA VAL A 59 8.01 1.77 -5.99
C VAL A 59 7.82 3.26 -5.65
N TYR A 60 7.72 4.14 -6.64
CA TYR A 60 7.47 5.57 -6.43
C TYR A 60 6.91 6.31 -7.67
N TYR A 61 6.20 7.42 -7.43
CA TYR A 61 5.82 8.37 -8.49
C TYR A 61 6.96 9.33 -8.81
N HIS A 62 7.01 9.80 -10.06
CA HIS A 62 7.83 10.95 -10.44
C HIS A 62 7.39 12.21 -9.65
N PRO A 63 8.32 13.13 -9.29
CA PRO A 63 7.99 14.25 -8.40
C PRO A 63 6.79 15.10 -8.84
N ASN A 64 6.66 15.37 -10.13
CA ASN A 64 5.53 16.14 -10.68
C ASN A 64 4.20 15.39 -10.56
N ASP A 65 4.23 14.06 -10.67
CA ASP A 65 3.04 13.22 -10.59
C ASP A 65 2.64 12.93 -9.16
N LEU A 66 3.60 12.87 -8.23
CA LEU A 66 3.32 12.75 -6.80
C LEU A 66 2.43 13.90 -6.32
N GLU A 67 2.74 15.14 -6.73
CA GLU A 67 1.92 16.32 -6.41
C GLU A 67 0.53 16.22 -7.03
N PHE A 68 0.43 15.81 -8.30
CA PHE A 68 -0.86 15.62 -8.97
C PHE A 68 -1.73 14.58 -8.23
N VAL A 69 -1.15 13.43 -7.86
CA VAL A 69 -1.85 12.37 -7.14
C VAL A 69 -2.27 12.86 -5.75
N PHE A 70 -1.42 13.60 -5.04
CA PHE A 70 -1.75 14.19 -3.74
C PHE A 70 -2.93 15.17 -3.85
N GLN A 71 -2.92 16.09 -4.82
CA GLN A 71 -4.03 17.02 -5.03
C GLN A 71 -5.32 16.29 -5.45
N THR A 72 -5.19 15.24 -6.25
CA THR A 72 -6.31 14.37 -6.62
C THR A 72 -6.91 13.67 -5.40
N TRP A 73 -6.08 13.11 -4.51
CA TRP A 73 -6.51 12.56 -3.24
C TRP A 73 -7.22 13.61 -2.38
N LYS A 74 -6.63 14.80 -2.26
CA LYS A 74 -7.19 15.90 -1.45
C LYS A 74 -8.58 16.31 -1.91
N LYS A 75 -8.85 16.27 -3.22
CA LYS A 75 -10.10 16.72 -3.84
C LYS A 75 -11.16 15.63 -3.98
N PHE A 76 -10.76 14.40 -4.30
CA PHE A 76 -11.66 13.31 -4.68
C PHE A 76 -11.46 12.01 -3.89
N GLY A 77 -10.32 11.85 -3.22
CA GLY A 77 -9.86 10.58 -2.66
C GLY A 77 -9.78 10.52 -1.14
N ARG A 78 -10.23 11.53 -0.38
CA ARG A 78 -10.09 11.56 1.09
C ARG A 78 -10.72 10.36 1.81
N TYR A 79 -11.75 9.75 1.22
CA TYR A 79 -12.44 8.56 1.74
C TYR A 79 -12.02 7.26 1.03
N ARG A 80 -10.95 7.30 0.22
CA ARG A 80 -10.57 6.21 -0.69
C ARG A 80 -9.06 5.96 -0.57
N LEU A 81 -8.64 4.71 -0.68
CA LEU A 81 -7.23 4.44 -0.96
C LEU A 81 -6.94 4.87 -2.40
N THR A 82 -6.04 5.84 -2.58
CA THR A 82 -5.84 6.53 -3.86
C THR A 82 -4.41 6.30 -4.38
N GLY A 83 -4.22 5.57 -5.47
CA GLY A 83 -2.87 5.15 -5.89
C GLY A 83 -2.81 4.48 -7.27
N ALA A 84 -1.66 3.93 -7.63
CA ALA A 84 -1.38 3.46 -9.00
C ALA A 84 -1.62 1.96 -9.23
N LEU A 85 -1.54 1.13 -8.18
CA LEU A 85 -1.52 -0.32 -8.32
C LEU A 85 -2.88 -0.93 -8.01
N ALA A 86 -3.74 -1.00 -9.02
CA ALA A 86 -5.06 -1.61 -8.93
C ALA A 86 -5.02 -3.15 -8.90
N ARG A 87 -5.92 -3.74 -8.11
CA ARG A 87 -6.19 -5.18 -8.04
C ARG A 87 -7.69 -5.43 -7.92
N CYS A 88 -8.11 -6.62 -8.30
CA CYS A 88 -9.51 -7.03 -8.25
C CYS A 88 -9.65 -8.38 -7.58
N TYR A 89 -10.88 -8.71 -7.22
CA TYR A 89 -11.27 -10.07 -6.92
C TYR A 89 -12.36 -10.54 -7.87
N ASP A 90 -12.49 -11.86 -7.99
CA ASP A 90 -13.63 -12.52 -8.60
C ASP A 90 -14.38 -13.32 -7.57
N LYS A 91 -15.68 -13.52 -7.79
CA LYS A 91 -16.50 -14.44 -7.00
C LYS A 91 -16.95 -15.59 -7.89
N ASP A 92 -16.62 -16.82 -7.51
CA ASP A 92 -17.09 -17.99 -8.23
C ASP A 92 -18.56 -18.34 -7.87
N ALA A 93 -19.14 -19.32 -8.57
CA ALA A 93 -20.51 -19.78 -8.32
C ALA A 93 -20.70 -20.41 -6.93
N LYS A 94 -19.62 -20.80 -6.25
CA LYS A 94 -19.64 -21.33 -4.87
C LYS A 94 -19.48 -20.22 -3.83
N GLY A 95 -19.32 -18.97 -4.27
CA GLY A 95 -19.15 -17.80 -3.43
C GLY A 95 -17.73 -17.57 -2.93
N GLN A 96 -16.73 -18.29 -3.46
CA GLN A 96 -15.33 -18.13 -3.11
C GLN A 96 -14.71 -16.97 -3.88
N TYR A 97 -13.89 -16.19 -3.18
CA TYR A 97 -13.21 -15.03 -3.74
C TYR A 97 -11.80 -15.38 -4.23
N THR A 98 -11.45 -14.96 -5.46
CA THR A 98 -10.12 -15.17 -6.04
C THR A 98 -9.45 -13.83 -6.28
N TYR A 99 -8.23 -13.66 -5.77
CA TYR A 99 -7.42 -12.46 -5.97
C TYR A 99 -6.79 -12.47 -7.36
N ASN A 100 -6.89 -11.36 -8.09
CA ASN A 100 -6.37 -11.25 -9.45
C ASN A 100 -5.66 -9.91 -9.68
N PHE A 101 -4.70 -9.94 -10.61
CA PHE A 101 -4.23 -8.73 -11.26
C PHE A 101 -5.37 -8.23 -12.15
N CYS A 102 -5.89 -7.02 -11.89
CA CYS A 102 -6.79 -6.36 -12.84
C CYS A 102 -6.12 -6.35 -14.22
N PRO A 103 -6.71 -6.89 -15.28
CA PRO A 103 -6.21 -6.64 -16.61
C PRO A 103 -6.71 -5.27 -17.11
N GLY A 104 -5.90 -4.63 -17.97
CA GLY A 104 -6.27 -3.47 -18.78
C GLY A 104 -7.46 -3.75 -19.72
N ASP A 105 -7.27 -3.69 -21.03
CA ASP A 105 -8.33 -3.68 -22.08
C ASP A 105 -9.43 -4.78 -22.03
N LYS A 106 -9.42 -5.70 -21.05
CA LYS A 106 -10.40 -6.79 -20.86
C LYS A 106 -11.20 -6.73 -19.55
N ARG A 107 -10.87 -5.87 -18.60
CA ARG A 107 -11.72 -5.59 -17.43
C ARG A 107 -11.78 -4.11 -17.13
N GLU A 108 -12.99 -3.64 -16.95
CA GLU A 108 -13.24 -2.25 -16.60
C GLU A 108 -13.21 -2.02 -15.08
N GLU A 109 -13.18 -3.08 -14.27
CA GLU A 109 -13.36 -2.98 -12.81
C GLU A 109 -12.13 -3.37 -11.98
N TYR A 110 -11.93 -2.62 -10.90
CA TYR A 110 -11.00 -2.91 -9.82
C TYR A 110 -11.68 -2.73 -8.47
N SER A 111 -11.14 -3.33 -7.42
CA SER A 111 -11.75 -3.26 -6.07
C SER A 111 -10.74 -3.05 -4.95
N MET A 112 -9.46 -2.98 -5.29
CA MET A 112 -8.37 -2.72 -4.36
C MET A 112 -7.33 -1.80 -5.00
N ILE A 113 -6.70 -0.96 -4.16
CA ILE A 113 -5.44 -0.27 -4.48
C ILE A 113 -4.39 -0.73 -3.47
N LEU A 114 -3.26 -1.22 -3.96
CA LEU A 114 -2.19 -1.70 -3.10
C LEU A 114 -1.54 -0.54 -2.32
N THR A 115 -1.17 -0.81 -1.06
CA THR A 115 -0.58 0.20 -0.17
C THR A 115 0.91 0.43 -0.41
N ASN A 116 1.47 -0.19 -1.46
CA ASN A 116 2.87 -0.02 -1.84
C ASN A 116 3.13 1.23 -2.70
N LEU A 117 2.06 1.92 -3.15
CA LEU A 117 2.12 3.28 -3.69
C LEU A 117 0.71 3.91 -3.68
N CYS A 118 0.26 4.39 -2.52
CA CYS A 118 -1.03 5.06 -2.40
C CYS A 118 -1.06 6.14 -1.30
N PHE A 119 -1.96 7.11 -1.46
CA PHE A 119 -2.39 8.00 -0.40
C PHE A 119 -3.58 7.40 0.36
N SER A 120 -3.51 7.51 1.67
CA SER A 120 -4.56 7.12 2.61
C SER A 120 -4.88 8.27 3.56
N HIS A 121 -6.10 8.28 4.09
CA HIS A 121 -6.41 9.08 5.26
C HIS A 121 -5.92 8.36 6.53
N ILE A 122 -5.39 9.10 7.50
CA ILE A 122 -4.84 8.56 8.75
C ILE A 122 -5.86 7.73 9.54
N SER A 123 -7.15 8.07 9.44
CA SER A 123 -8.22 7.36 10.16
C SER A 123 -8.33 5.87 9.79
N PHE A 124 -7.90 5.45 8.59
CA PHE A 124 -7.92 4.02 8.23
C PHE A 124 -6.86 3.26 9.02
N MET A 125 -5.71 3.88 9.24
CA MET A 125 -4.65 3.34 10.08
C MET A 125 -5.03 3.39 11.56
N ASP A 126 -5.66 4.48 12.01
CA ASP A 126 -6.16 4.59 13.39
C ASP A 126 -7.16 3.48 13.70
N TYR A 127 -8.10 3.20 12.79
CA TYR A 127 -9.03 2.07 12.98
C TYR A 127 -8.31 0.74 12.90
N TYR A 128 -7.43 0.53 11.92
CA TYR A 128 -6.63 -0.70 11.80
C TYR A 128 -5.82 -1.00 13.07
N TRP A 129 -5.39 0.03 13.82
CA TRP A 129 -4.64 -0.09 15.08
C TRP A 129 -5.46 0.08 16.35
N SER A 130 -6.78 0.21 16.23
CA SER A 130 -7.65 0.31 17.40
C SER A 130 -7.72 -1.01 18.19
N ASP A 131 -8.25 -0.92 19.41
CA ASP A 131 -8.55 -2.06 20.28
C ASP A 131 -9.86 -2.79 19.88
N ASP A 132 -10.37 -2.56 18.65
CA ASP A 132 -11.48 -3.33 18.11
C ASP A 132 -11.05 -4.80 17.93
N SER A 133 -11.80 -5.72 18.54
CA SER A 133 -11.52 -7.16 18.48
C SER A 133 -11.44 -7.76 17.07
N THR A 134 -12.12 -7.13 16.09
CA THR A 134 -12.01 -7.48 14.67
C THR A 134 -10.63 -7.10 14.14
N MET A 135 -10.15 -5.90 14.50
CA MET A 135 -8.85 -5.39 14.06
C MET A 135 -7.70 -6.14 14.73
N GLU A 136 -7.83 -6.55 15.98
CA GLU A 136 -6.88 -7.48 16.63
C GLU A 136 -6.71 -8.76 15.82
N LYS A 137 -7.81 -9.44 15.46
CA LYS A 137 -7.79 -10.66 14.63
C LYS A 137 -7.19 -10.43 13.26
N VAL A 138 -7.49 -9.28 12.64
CA VAL A 138 -6.90 -8.91 11.35
C VAL A 138 -5.39 -8.73 11.46
N ARG A 139 -4.90 -8.01 12.47
CA ARG A 139 -3.46 -7.80 12.70
C ARG A 139 -2.74 -9.13 12.98
N GLU A 140 -3.30 -9.97 13.84
CA GLU A 140 -2.77 -11.32 14.12
C GLU A 140 -2.69 -12.16 12.85
N TYR A 141 -3.75 -12.15 12.03
CA TYR A 141 -3.78 -12.89 10.77
C TYR A 141 -2.69 -12.40 9.81
N VAL A 142 -2.54 -11.09 9.63
CA VAL A 142 -1.52 -10.48 8.76
C VAL A 142 -0.11 -10.85 9.22
N ASP A 143 0.16 -10.79 10.52
CA ASP A 143 1.48 -11.14 11.06
C ASP A 143 1.79 -12.63 10.93
N GLN A 144 0.81 -13.51 11.16
CA GLN A 144 0.98 -14.96 11.00
C GLN A 144 1.26 -15.36 9.55
N HIS A 145 0.68 -14.67 8.57
CA HIS A 145 0.81 -15.02 7.15
C HIS A 145 1.89 -14.20 6.42
N PHE A 146 2.42 -13.17 7.06
CA PHE A 146 3.42 -12.25 6.49
C PHE A 146 3.01 -11.71 5.10
N ASN A 147 1.73 -11.34 4.95
CA ASN A 147 1.10 -10.89 3.70
C ASN A 147 -0.23 -10.16 4.01
N CYS A 148 -0.84 -9.57 2.98
CA CYS A 148 -2.24 -9.14 2.95
C CYS A 148 -2.65 -7.94 3.82
N GLU A 149 -1.70 -7.16 4.31
CA GLU A 149 -2.01 -5.91 5.02
C GLU A 149 -2.68 -4.87 4.11
N ASP A 150 -2.35 -4.88 2.83
CA ASP A 150 -2.95 -4.01 1.81
C ASP A 150 -4.41 -4.42 1.56
N ILE A 151 -4.68 -5.71 1.45
CA ILE A 151 -6.05 -6.26 1.36
C ILE A 151 -6.83 -5.87 2.63
N ALA A 152 -6.23 -6.03 3.81
CA ALA A 152 -6.86 -5.66 5.08
C ALA A 152 -7.21 -4.17 5.14
N LEU A 153 -6.32 -3.29 4.69
CA LEU A 153 -6.60 -1.84 4.64
C LEU A 153 -7.68 -1.48 3.61
N ASN A 154 -7.76 -2.18 2.47
CA ASN A 154 -8.88 -1.99 1.53
C ASN A 154 -10.21 -2.43 2.17
N TYR A 155 -10.23 -3.51 2.95
CA TYR A 155 -11.41 -3.92 3.72
C TYR A 155 -11.82 -2.86 4.75
N VAL A 156 -10.85 -2.31 5.49
CA VAL A 156 -11.07 -1.22 6.46
C VAL A 156 -11.64 0.01 5.78
N GLN A 157 -11.05 0.46 4.67
CA GLN A 157 -11.51 1.62 3.93
C GLN A 157 -12.96 1.41 3.42
N GLY A 158 -13.24 0.26 2.81
CA GLY A 158 -14.58 -0.08 2.34
C GLY A 158 -15.60 -0.14 3.48
N LEU A 159 -15.24 -0.73 4.62
CA LEU A 159 -16.09 -0.80 5.82
C LEU A 159 -16.46 0.60 6.33
N LEU A 160 -15.46 1.47 6.48
CA LEU A 160 -15.65 2.78 7.11
C LEU A 160 -16.37 3.79 6.22
N THR A 161 -16.33 3.60 4.90
CA THR A 161 -16.75 4.65 3.95
C THR A 161 -17.82 4.21 2.96
N GLY A 162 -17.96 2.90 2.71
CA GLY A 162 -18.84 2.37 1.67
C GLY A 162 -18.43 2.77 0.24
N GLN A 163 -17.24 3.34 0.05
CA GLN A 163 -16.71 3.74 -1.26
C GLN A 163 -15.65 2.76 -1.73
N GLY A 164 -15.41 2.66 -3.04
CA GLY A 164 -14.28 1.90 -3.55
C GLY A 164 -12.99 2.72 -3.60
N PRO A 165 -11.86 2.08 -3.89
CA PRO A 165 -10.58 2.79 -3.98
C PRO A 165 -10.50 3.64 -5.25
N LEU A 166 -9.54 4.55 -5.35
CA LEU A 166 -9.38 5.44 -6.51
C LEU A 166 -8.06 5.17 -7.24
N LEU A 167 -8.14 4.62 -8.45
CA LEU A 167 -6.99 4.48 -9.33
C LEU A 167 -6.58 5.84 -9.89
N VAL A 168 -5.34 6.25 -9.58
CA VAL A 168 -4.73 7.48 -10.09
C VAL A 168 -3.34 7.20 -10.65
N THR A 169 -3.15 7.58 -11.92
CA THR A 169 -1.87 7.49 -12.61
C THR A 169 -1.38 8.87 -13.03
N GLY A 170 -0.06 9.00 -13.02
CA GLY A 170 0.64 10.21 -13.42
C GLY A 170 0.66 10.43 -14.93
N TRP A 171 1.37 11.48 -15.32
CA TRP A 171 1.79 11.71 -16.69
C TRP A 171 2.81 10.64 -17.11
N GLU A 172 3.84 10.47 -16.27
CA GLU A 172 4.83 9.42 -16.39
C GLU A 172 4.30 8.14 -15.73
N GLU A 173 4.70 6.99 -16.29
CA GLU A 173 4.52 5.71 -15.60
C GLU A 173 5.28 5.76 -14.27
N PHE A 174 4.66 5.24 -13.20
CA PHE A 174 5.34 5.15 -11.91
C PHE A 174 6.53 4.19 -12.02
N VAL A 175 7.57 4.42 -11.23
CA VAL A 175 8.74 3.55 -11.20
C VAL A 175 8.42 2.37 -10.29
N ASN A 176 8.69 1.16 -10.79
CA ASN A 176 8.72 -0.06 -10.00
C ASN A 176 10.00 -0.82 -10.34
N LEU A 177 10.92 -0.91 -9.38
CA LEU A 177 12.24 -1.51 -9.59
C LEU A 177 12.19 -3.04 -9.71
N ASN A 178 11.09 -3.68 -9.29
CA ASN A 178 10.85 -5.12 -9.37
C ASN A 178 12.09 -5.96 -8.98
N PRO A 179 12.54 -5.90 -7.71
CA PRO A 179 13.68 -6.66 -7.27
C PRO A 179 13.46 -8.18 -7.49
N PRO A 180 14.52 -8.95 -7.80
CA PRO A 180 14.41 -10.36 -8.16
C PRO A 180 13.90 -11.25 -7.00
N SER A 181 13.99 -10.76 -5.77
CA SER A 181 13.52 -11.46 -4.57
C SER A 181 12.58 -10.57 -3.77
N GLY A 182 11.41 -11.10 -3.39
CA GLY A 182 10.44 -10.42 -2.55
C GLY A 182 9.33 -11.37 -2.08
N ILE A 183 8.40 -10.87 -1.27
CA ILE A 183 7.22 -11.65 -0.83
C ILE A 183 6.35 -12.04 -2.03
N SER A 184 6.26 -11.14 -3.03
CA SER A 184 5.48 -11.31 -4.26
C SER A 184 6.05 -12.35 -5.22
N THR A 185 7.34 -12.69 -5.12
CA THR A 185 7.98 -13.66 -6.02
C THR A 185 7.95 -15.10 -5.49
N LYS A 186 7.47 -15.32 -4.27
CA LYS A 186 7.36 -16.65 -3.67
C LYS A 186 6.25 -17.48 -4.34
N PRO A 187 6.44 -18.80 -4.56
CA PRO A 187 5.38 -19.69 -5.01
C PRO A 187 4.16 -19.65 -4.06
N GLY A 188 2.95 -19.68 -4.61
CA GLY A 188 1.73 -19.65 -3.80
C GLY A 188 1.26 -18.25 -3.37
N HIS A 189 1.91 -17.18 -3.84
CA HIS A 189 1.60 -15.81 -3.38
C HIS A 189 0.15 -15.39 -3.70
N LEU A 190 -0.36 -15.72 -4.90
CA LEU A 190 -1.73 -15.34 -5.31
C LEU A 190 -2.79 -16.17 -4.60
N GLU A 191 -2.49 -17.44 -4.35
CA GLU A 191 -3.32 -18.36 -3.58
C GLU A 191 -3.42 -17.87 -2.12
N ALA A 192 -2.30 -17.45 -1.54
CA ALA A 192 -2.27 -16.84 -0.21
C ALA A 192 -3.12 -15.56 -0.17
N ARG A 193 -3.04 -14.70 -1.19
CA ARG A 193 -3.88 -13.49 -1.27
C ARG A 193 -5.37 -13.79 -1.46
N SER A 194 -5.70 -14.80 -2.25
CA SER A 194 -7.07 -15.30 -2.39
C SER A 194 -7.60 -15.83 -1.05
N LYS A 195 -6.77 -16.54 -0.29
CA LYS A 195 -7.12 -16.98 1.07
C LYS A 195 -7.40 -15.78 1.99
N CYS A 196 -6.58 -14.74 1.94
CA CYS A 196 -6.81 -13.51 2.71
C CYS A 196 -8.15 -12.84 2.40
N LEU A 197 -8.54 -12.75 1.12
CA LEU A 197 -9.86 -12.21 0.74
C LEU A 197 -11.00 -12.98 1.41
N ASN A 198 -10.95 -14.32 1.38
CA ASN A 198 -12.01 -15.15 1.94
C ASN A 198 -12.03 -15.12 3.47
N ASP A 199 -10.86 -15.11 4.11
CA ASP A 199 -10.79 -15.10 5.58
C ASP A 199 -11.14 -13.73 6.15
N PHE A 200 -10.78 -12.63 5.48
CA PHE A 200 -11.27 -11.31 5.85
C PHE A 200 -12.78 -11.17 5.66
N ALA A 201 -13.36 -11.70 4.57
CA ALA A 201 -14.82 -11.72 4.42
C ALA A 201 -15.53 -12.41 5.62
N LYS A 202 -14.91 -13.42 6.22
CA LYS A 202 -15.41 -14.07 7.44
C LYS A 202 -15.18 -13.22 8.69
N ILE A 203 -13.97 -12.67 8.86
CA ILE A 203 -13.60 -11.85 10.04
C ILE A 203 -14.46 -10.59 10.12
N PHE A 204 -14.62 -9.87 9.00
CA PHE A 204 -15.46 -8.68 8.87
C PHE A 204 -16.96 -9.02 8.78
N LYS A 205 -17.32 -10.30 8.61
CA LYS A 205 -18.69 -10.81 8.41
C LYS A 205 -19.38 -10.29 7.16
N SER A 206 -18.65 -9.68 6.24
CA SER A 206 -19.13 -9.19 4.94
C SER A 206 -17.96 -8.98 3.98
N MET A 207 -18.26 -8.94 2.68
CA MET A 207 -17.33 -8.42 1.68
C MET A 207 -17.47 -6.90 1.65
N THR A 208 -16.47 -6.17 2.17
CA THR A 208 -16.51 -4.71 2.26
C THR A 208 -15.82 -4.02 1.09
N LEU A 209 -15.11 -4.77 0.25
CA LEU A 209 -14.50 -4.23 -0.97
C LEU A 209 -15.57 -3.81 -1.96
N VAL A 210 -15.39 -2.64 -2.56
CA VAL A 210 -16.33 -2.04 -3.52
C VAL A 210 -15.65 -1.97 -4.89
N HIS A 211 -16.36 -2.43 -5.92
CA HIS A 211 -15.90 -2.38 -7.31
C HIS A 211 -16.03 -0.96 -7.86
N GLU A 212 -15.03 -0.55 -8.65
CA GLU A 212 -14.90 0.76 -9.26
C GLU A 212 -14.47 0.61 -10.72
N THR A 213 -15.03 1.47 -11.58
CA THR A 213 -14.65 1.57 -13.00
C THR A 213 -13.94 2.88 -13.34
N GLY A 214 -14.22 3.94 -12.57
CA GLY A 214 -13.62 5.25 -12.77
C GLY A 214 -12.16 5.28 -12.35
N TYR A 215 -11.32 5.92 -13.15
CA TYR A 215 -9.93 6.22 -12.81
C TYR A 215 -9.55 7.63 -13.26
N ILE A 216 -8.53 8.22 -12.64
CA ILE A 216 -8.03 9.54 -12.99
C ILE A 216 -6.60 9.40 -13.51
N LYS A 217 -6.36 9.81 -14.76
CA LYS A 217 -5.02 9.89 -15.34
C LYS A 217 -4.68 11.35 -15.62
N ARG A 218 -3.46 11.77 -15.29
CA ARG A 218 -2.98 13.10 -15.67
C ARG A 218 -2.92 13.19 -17.19
N GLY A 219 -3.60 14.18 -17.76
CA GLY A 219 -3.68 14.36 -19.20
C GLY A 219 -2.35 14.76 -19.84
N VAL A 220 -2.27 14.55 -21.16
CA VAL A 220 -1.24 15.09 -22.05
C VAL A 220 -1.43 16.57 -22.19
N ASN A 221 -0.38 17.37 -21.96
CA ASN A 221 -0.32 18.70 -22.59
C ASN A 221 -0.33 18.44 -24.10
N GLN A 222 -1.47 18.68 -24.75
CA GLN A 222 -1.54 18.78 -26.21
C GLN A 222 -0.85 20.06 -26.67
#